data_AF-A0A8J8AE87-F1
#
_entry.id   AF-A0A8J8AE87-F1
#
_cell.length_a   1.000
_cell.length_b   1.000
_cell.length_c   1.000
_cell.angle_alpha   90.00
_cell.angle_beta   90.00
_cell.angle_gamma   90.00
#
_symmetry.space_group_name_H-M   'P 1'
#
loop_
_entity.id
_entity.type
_entity.pdbx_description
1 polymer ?
#
loop_
_entity_poly.entity_id
_entity_poly.type
_entity_poly.pdbx_seq_one_letter_code
_entity_poly.pdbx_strand_id
1 'polypeptide(L)'
;MELLVIKDKRIDYDGSAIGSHWAYRNFGILGNSLVVFRGKCDVKVEEMIDIEDLRASKEIKSDDMVHYIIEVFDLVNTLFASTLQKLFIAKLCEVLAEYGVKTERKGDDIYVEI
;
A
#
# COMPACT_ATOMS: atom_id res chain seq x y z
N MET A 1 -4.05 14.83 -8.66
CA MET A 1 -3.60 13.82 -7.69
C MET A 1 -2.19 14.21 -7.31
N GLU A 2 -1.94 14.36 -6.01
CA GLU A 2 -0.65 14.75 -5.46
C GLU A 2 0.26 13.53 -5.24
N LEU A 3 1.57 13.71 -5.37
CA LEU A 3 2.57 12.67 -5.13
C LEU A 3 3.61 13.18 -4.13
N LEU A 4 3.83 12.40 -3.07
CA LEU A 4 4.95 12.61 -2.15
C LEU A 4 5.80 11.34 -2.07
N VAL A 5 7.09 11.45 -2.38
CA VAL A 5 8.06 10.36 -2.20
C VAL A 5 9.06 10.77 -1.13
N ILE A 6 9.04 10.08 0.01
CA ILE A 6 9.91 10.35 1.15
C ILE A 6 11.20 9.53 0.99
N LYS A 7 12.32 10.23 0.76
CA LYS A 7 13.62 9.61 0.44
C LYS A 7 14.67 9.80 1.53
N ASP A 8 14.52 10.86 2.30
CA ASP A 8 15.48 11.37 3.29
C ASP A 8 15.33 10.71 4.67
N LYS A 9 14.19 10.07 4.94
CA LYS A 9 13.92 9.39 6.20
C LYS A 9 13.14 8.11 6.02
N ARG A 10 13.16 7.28 7.07
CA ARG A 10 12.36 6.06 7.18
C ARG A 10 11.07 6.36 7.95
N ILE A 11 9.97 5.75 7.53
CA ILE A 11 8.70 5.78 8.26
C ILE A 11 8.23 4.33 8.35
N ASP A 12 7.99 3.86 9.57
CA ASP A 12 7.50 2.50 9.80
C ASP A 12 5.98 2.47 9.65
N TYR A 13 5.48 1.38 9.09
CA TYR A 13 4.06 1.14 8.88
C TYR A 13 3.54 0.17 9.93
N ASP A 14 2.64 0.66 10.78
CA ASP A 14 1.98 -0.13 11.83
C ASP A 14 0.49 -0.41 11.54
N GLY A 15 0.04 -0.11 10.32
CA GLY A 15 -1.35 -0.17 9.89
C GLY A 15 -2.09 1.17 9.94
N SER A 16 -1.72 2.06 10.87
CA SER A 16 -2.48 3.31 11.12
C SER A 16 -2.53 4.29 9.94
N ALA A 17 -1.62 4.16 8.97
CA ALA A 17 -1.57 5.00 7.78
C ALA A 17 -2.75 4.78 6.81
N ILE A 18 -3.56 3.74 7.03
CA ILE A 18 -4.79 3.49 6.25
C ILE A 18 -5.97 4.38 6.67
N GLY A 19 -5.88 5.03 7.83
CA GLY A 19 -6.93 5.92 8.31
C GLY A 19 -7.13 7.13 7.39
N SER A 20 -8.37 7.50 7.09
CA SER A 20 -8.70 8.60 6.17
C SER A 20 -7.98 9.90 6.52
N HIS A 21 -7.62 10.73 5.54
CA HIS A 21 -6.87 11.99 5.71
C HIS A 21 -5.48 11.83 6.34
N TRP A 22 -4.87 10.65 6.31
CA TRP A 22 -3.52 10.45 6.82
C TRP A 22 -2.51 11.33 6.08
N ALA A 23 -2.58 11.40 4.75
CA ALA A 23 -1.69 12.24 3.95
C ALA A 23 -1.84 13.74 4.31
N TYR A 24 -3.08 14.19 4.50
CA TYR A 24 -3.36 15.58 4.89
C TYR A 24 -2.89 15.91 6.30
N ARG A 25 -3.17 15.04 7.29
CA ARG A 25 -2.79 15.27 8.69
C ARG A 25 -1.28 15.32 8.90
N ASN A 26 -0.53 14.48 8.19
CA ASN A 26 0.91 14.32 8.44
C ASN A 26 1.78 15.20 7.53
N PHE A 27 1.29 15.52 6.32
CA PHE A 27 2.10 16.21 5.30
C PHE A 27 1.39 17.42 4.68
N GLY A 28 0.15 17.72 5.06
CA GLY A 28 -0.61 18.85 4.51
C GLY A 28 -1.10 18.64 3.08
N ILE A 29 -1.09 17.41 2.58
CA ILE A 29 -1.50 17.09 1.20
C ILE A 29 -3.02 16.99 1.13
N LEU A 30 -3.66 17.94 0.44
CA LEU A 30 -5.12 18.00 0.32
C LEU A 30 -5.61 17.28 -0.95
N GLY A 31 -6.64 16.43 -0.80
CA GLY A 31 -7.29 15.73 -1.91
C GLY A 31 -6.60 14.42 -2.30
N ASN A 32 -6.88 13.93 -3.51
CA ASN A 32 -6.41 12.63 -3.99
C ASN A 32 -4.88 12.59 -3.99
N SER A 33 -4.28 11.59 -3.35
CA SER A 33 -2.83 11.53 -3.14
C SER A 33 -2.26 10.12 -3.16
N LEU A 34 -0.98 10.03 -3.50
CA LEU A 34 -0.12 8.87 -3.30
C LEU A 34 1.12 9.30 -2.49
N VAL A 35 1.31 8.67 -1.33
CA VAL A 35 2.51 8.85 -0.50
C VAL A 35 3.33 7.56 -0.52
N VAL A 36 4.60 7.67 -0.88
CA VAL A 36 5.54 6.54 -0.96
C VAL A 36 6.67 6.74 0.05
N PHE A 37 6.95 5.71 0.84
CA PHE A 37 8.03 5.74 1.82
C PHE A 37 8.60 4.34 2.05
N ARG A 38 9.71 4.24 2.79
CA ARG A 38 10.37 2.97 3.12
C ARG A 38 10.57 2.88 4.63
N GLY A 39 10.34 1.71 5.20
CA GLY A 39 10.53 1.45 6.63
C GLY A 39 10.09 0.05 6.99
N LYS A 40 10.02 -0.24 8.29
CA LYS A 40 9.52 -1.51 8.79
C LYS A 40 8.01 -1.64 8.53
N CYS A 41 7.53 -2.86 8.56
CA CYS A 41 6.12 -3.22 8.60
C CYS A 41 5.90 -4.02 9.87
N ASP A 42 4.99 -3.58 10.73
CA ASP A 42 4.54 -4.33 11.92
C ASP A 42 3.08 -3.94 12.21
N VAL A 43 2.15 -4.55 11.46
CA VAL A 43 0.74 -4.22 11.54
C VAL A 43 0.16 -4.70 12.87
N LYS A 44 -0.34 -3.74 13.66
CA LYS A 44 -1.02 -4.06 14.92
C LYS A 44 -2.35 -4.74 14.65
N VAL A 45 -2.76 -5.63 15.55
CA VAL A 45 -4.01 -6.40 15.40
C VAL A 45 -5.21 -5.47 15.30
N GLU A 46 -5.23 -4.38 16.07
CA GLU A 46 -6.28 -3.37 16.03
C GLU A 46 -6.33 -2.53 14.74
N GLU A 47 -5.25 -2.50 13.96
CA GLU A 47 -5.15 -1.77 12.69
C GLU A 47 -5.28 -2.71 11.47
N MET A 48 -5.50 -4.00 11.69
CA MET A 48 -5.64 -4.98 10.62
C MET A 48 -7.02 -4.89 9.96
N ILE A 49 -7.03 -4.59 8.66
CA ILE A 49 -8.28 -4.46 7.88
C ILE A 49 -8.77 -5.81 7.37
N ASP A 50 -7.87 -6.72 7.01
CA ASP A 50 -8.26 -8.01 6.45
C ASP A 50 -8.81 -8.93 7.55
N ILE A 51 -10.10 -9.24 7.44
CA ILE A 51 -10.82 -10.10 8.37
C ILE A 51 -10.32 -11.55 8.27
N GLU A 52 -9.86 -11.99 7.09
CA GLU A 52 -9.28 -13.33 6.93
C GLU A 52 -7.98 -13.46 7.71
N ASP A 53 -7.11 -12.45 7.65
CA ASP A 53 -5.85 -12.44 8.39
C ASP A 53 -6.08 -12.35 9.90
N LEU A 54 -7.07 -11.56 10.34
CA LEU A 54 -7.51 -11.54 11.75
C LEU A 54 -7.97 -12.92 12.21
N ARG A 55 -8.79 -13.61 11.40
CA ARG A 55 -9.29 -14.95 11.73
C ARG A 55 -8.20 -16.02 11.72
N ALA A 56 -7.21 -15.86 10.84
CA ALA A 56 -6.07 -16.75 10.74
C ALA A 56 -4.94 -16.40 11.73
N SER A 57 -5.06 -15.30 12.49
CA SER A 57 -4.02 -14.78 13.38
C SER A 57 -2.67 -14.63 12.67
N LYS A 58 -2.69 -14.16 11.41
CA LYS A 58 -1.46 -13.93 10.65
C LYS A 58 -0.75 -12.69 11.19
N GLU A 59 0.58 -12.72 11.14
CA GLU A 59 1.40 -11.54 11.38
C GLU A 59 1.81 -10.93 10.05
N ILE A 60 1.63 -9.62 9.87
CA ILE A 60 2.10 -8.87 8.71
C ILE A 60 3.30 -8.04 9.15
N LYS A 61 4.50 -8.58 8.92
CA LYS A 61 5.76 -8.03 9.41
C LYS A 61 6.87 -8.05 8.36
N SER A 62 7.73 -7.03 8.38
CA SER A 62 8.98 -6.96 7.61
C SER A 62 9.92 -5.93 8.21
N ASP A 63 11.22 -6.21 8.26
CA ASP A 63 12.23 -5.24 8.70
C ASP A 63 12.52 -4.14 7.66
N ASP A 64 12.15 -4.37 6.39
CA ASP A 64 12.39 -3.42 5.32
C ASP A 64 11.38 -3.60 4.17
N MET A 65 10.49 -2.62 4.02
CA MET A 65 9.41 -2.64 3.04
C MET A 65 9.21 -1.24 2.44
N VAL A 66 8.87 -1.20 1.15
CA VAL A 66 8.39 0.02 0.48
C VAL A 66 6.87 0.05 0.60
N HIS A 67 6.35 1.16 1.10
CA HIS A 67 4.94 1.37 1.39
C HIS A 67 4.35 2.37 0.39
N TYR A 68 3.13 2.10 -0.07
CA TYR A 68 2.36 2.96 -0.96
C TYR A 68 1.01 3.24 -0.30
N ILE A 69 0.78 4.48 0.13
CA ILE A 69 -0.50 4.91 0.73
C ILE A 69 -1.24 5.78 -0.29
N ILE A 70 -2.40 5.29 -0.74
CA ILE A 70 -3.23 5.94 -1.75
C ILE A 70 -4.54 6.36 -1.10
N GLU A 71 -4.85 7.66 -1.17
CA GLU A 71 -6.15 8.21 -0.77
C GLU A 71 -6.86 8.82 -2.00
N VAL A 72 -8.10 8.40 -2.25
CA VAL A 72 -8.95 8.89 -3.34
C VAL A 72 -10.32 9.26 -2.78
N PHE A 73 -10.74 10.50 -2.99
CA PHE A 73 -11.96 11.11 -2.42
C PHE A 73 -13.14 11.14 -3.40
N ASP A 74 -13.03 10.49 -4.55
CA ASP A 74 -14.05 10.54 -5.61
C ASP A 74 -15.30 9.71 -5.26
N LEU A 75 -15.16 8.38 -5.18
CA LEU A 75 -16.25 7.45 -4.91
C LEU A 75 -15.87 6.50 -3.76
N VAL A 76 -16.57 6.64 -2.62
CA VAL A 76 -16.41 5.74 -1.47
C VAL A 76 -17.20 4.45 -1.72
N ASN A 77 -16.57 3.51 -2.43
CA ASN A 77 -17.17 2.23 -2.79
C ASN A 77 -16.10 1.12 -2.74
N THR A 78 -16.43 -0.02 -2.13
CA THR A 78 -15.49 -1.14 -1.93
C THR A 78 -15.12 -1.85 -3.23
N LEU A 79 -16.06 -1.98 -4.19
CA LEU A 79 -15.75 -2.54 -5.51
C LEU A 79 -14.80 -1.61 -6.28
N PHE A 80 -15.01 -0.30 -6.18
CA PHE A 80 -14.11 0.69 -6.76
C PHE A 80 -12.71 0.59 -6.14
N ALA A 81 -12.61 0.58 -4.81
CA ALA A 81 -11.33 0.44 -4.10
C ALA A 81 -10.59 -0.85 -4.47
N SER A 82 -11.29 -2.00 -4.47
CA SER A 82 -10.70 -3.31 -4.84
C SER A 82 -10.25 -3.36 -6.30
N THR A 83 -11.02 -2.76 -7.21
CA THR A 83 -10.66 -2.68 -8.63
C THR A 83 -9.42 -1.82 -8.83
N LEU A 84 -9.36 -0.65 -8.19
CA LEU A 84 -8.23 0.26 -8.27
C LEU A 84 -6.96 -0.36 -7.68
N GLN A 85 -7.07 -1.06 -6.54
CA GLN A 85 -5.96 -1.80 -5.93
C GLN A 85 -5.39 -2.82 -6.92
N LYS A 86 -6.21 -3.70 -7.49
CA LYS A 86 -5.74 -4.74 -8.42
C LYS A 86 -5.17 -4.17 -9.71
N LEU A 87 -5.70 -3.03 -10.19
CA LEU A 87 -5.13 -2.30 -11.33
C LEU A 87 -3.76 -1.70 -11.01
N PHE A 88 -3.61 -1.12 -9.82
CA PHE A 88 -2.33 -0.59 -9.36
C PHE A 88 -1.25 -1.68 -9.29
N ILE A 89 -1.59 -2.85 -8.74
CA ILE A 89 -0.70 -4.01 -8.70
C ILE A 89 -0.35 -4.51 -10.10
N ALA A 90 -1.32 -4.58 -11.03
CA ALA A 90 -1.03 -4.94 -12.42
C ALA A 90 -0.04 -3.96 -13.08
N LYS A 91 -0.16 -2.66 -12.80
CA LYS A 91 0.81 -1.66 -13.26
C LYS A 91 2.19 -1.84 -12.65
N LEU A 92 2.29 -2.22 -11.38
CA LEU A 92 3.59 -2.54 -10.77
C LEU A 92 4.25 -3.75 -11.45
N CYS A 93 3.49 -4.79 -11.81
CA CYS A 93 4.02 -5.92 -12.59
C CYS A 93 4.55 -5.48 -13.95
N GLU A 94 3.83 -4.61 -14.66
CA GLU A 94 4.29 -4.05 -15.95
C GLU A 94 5.61 -3.28 -15.79
N VAL A 95 5.70 -2.42 -14.76
CA VAL A 95 6.95 -1.69 -14.45
C VAL A 95 8.08 -2.67 -14.12
N LEU A 96 7.85 -3.69 -13.30
CA LEU A 96 8.87 -4.69 -12.97
C LEU A 96 9.38 -5.44 -14.22
N ALA A 97 8.50 -5.72 -15.18
CA ALA A 97 8.89 -6.33 -16.45
C ALA A 97 9.85 -5.45 -17.27
N GLU A 98 9.69 -4.12 -17.23
CA GLU A 98 10.63 -3.17 -17.87
C GLU A 98 12.03 -3.23 -17.24
N TYR A 99 12.13 -3.63 -15.96
CA TYR A 99 13.38 -3.89 -15.26
C TYR A 99 13.91 -5.31 -15.46
N GLY A 100 13.28 -6.11 -16.34
CA GLY A 100 13.66 -7.49 -16.61
C GLY A 100 13.21 -8.49 -15.53
N VAL A 101 12.34 -8.08 -14.60
CA VAL A 101 11.79 -8.96 -13.56
C VAL A 101 10.53 -9.63 -14.08
N LYS A 102 10.56 -10.97 -14.18
CA LYS A 102 9.38 -11.75 -14.56
C LYS A 102 8.47 -11.94 -13.35
N THR A 103 7.28 -11.35 -13.39
CA THR A 103 6.30 -11.42 -12.30
C THR A 103 5.09 -12.29 -12.67
N GLU A 104 4.52 -12.98 -11.69
CA GLU A 104 3.18 -13.58 -11.76
C GLU A 104 2.26 -12.82 -10.79
N ARG A 105 1.10 -12.33 -11.27
CA ARG A 105 0.11 -11.66 -10.42
C ARG A 105 -1.02 -12.61 -10.05
N LYS A 106 -1.30 -12.78 -8.75
CA LYS A 106 -2.45 -13.55 -8.23
C LYS A 106 -3.33 -12.61 -7.42
N GLY A 107 -4.42 -12.14 -8.04
CA GLY A 107 -5.25 -11.11 -7.41
C GLY A 107 -4.50 -9.79 -7.26
N ASP A 108 -4.25 -9.40 -6.02
CA ASP A 108 -3.52 -8.21 -5.56
C ASP A 108 -2.09 -8.52 -5.07
N ASP A 109 -1.67 -9.78 -5.16
CA ASP A 109 -0.30 -10.19 -4.84
C ASP A 109 0.60 -10.27 -6.08
N ILE A 110 1.87 -9.92 -5.90
CA ILE A 110 2.94 -10.05 -6.89
C ILE A 110 3.89 -11.16 -6.45
N TYR A 111 4.12 -12.14 -7.33
CA TYR A 111 5.09 -13.20 -7.15
C TYR A 111 6.24 -13.06 -8.15
N VAL A 112 7.44 -13.45 -7.71
CA VAL A 112 8.63 -13.57 -8.56
C VAL A 112 9.22 -14.94 -8.27
N GLU A 113 9.37 -15.77 -9.31
CA GLU A 113 10.13 -17.02 -9.20
C GLU A 113 11.62 -16.68 -9.29
N ILE A 114 12.38 -17.14 -8.30
CA ILE A 114 13.85 -16.97 -8.21
C ILE A 114 14.52 -18.22 -8.79
#